data_AF-R7J9K2-F1
#
_entry.id   AF-R7J9K2-F1
#
_cell.length_a   1.000
_cell.length_b   1.000
_cell.length_c   1.000
_cell.angle_alpha   90.00
_cell.angle_beta   90.00
_cell.angle_gamma   90.00
#
_symmetry.space_group_name_H-M   'P 1'
#
loop_
_entity.id
_entity.type
_entity.pdbx_description
1 polymer ?
#
loop_
_entity_poly.entity_id
_entity_poly.type
_entity_poly.pdbx_seq_one_letter_code
_entity_poly.pdbx_strand_id
1 'polypeptide(L)'
;MKVQAVYNSKILKKGLEFAADNGSLFVATASLALSTIARPIVIMGTPDTDKENKKYACAKSLASSAVGYLLMLGASMPVSKAIKKIDKNPSKYLKSETIEALKAGEKSLAKSKRYGFATQLFKLGLGFVIAVPKSIMTCALIPSVMSSLFSKKDNKKQKKEIAFTGLYNSAAERMAKSFGKIIDTNPVKKMAEKFHNTNFEQHIISLTDIVATGAFIHQTAKSKGIEEKRKKALMYNAGISTGLCIAGGYALNTLLKNPTEKFIKKFSEVNKNSPKLEKYIEGIKVVKPALILGGIYYIAIPLISTFLADKFDRKNLAKEGNNELFGTKITGS
;
A
#
# COMPACT_ATOMS: atom_id res chain seq x y z
N MET A 1 -23.17 -30.70 2.83
CA MET A 1 -24.28 -29.73 2.66
C MET A 1 -23.98 -28.25 2.95
N LYS A 2 -22.81 -27.83 3.49
CA LYS A 2 -22.58 -26.41 3.85
C LYS A 2 -22.08 -25.47 2.73
N VAL A 3 -21.56 -26.01 1.61
CA VAL A 3 -20.89 -25.21 0.57
C VAL A 3 -21.87 -24.61 -0.47
N GLN A 4 -22.97 -25.31 -0.78
CA GLN A 4 -24.02 -24.81 -1.70
C GLN A 4 -24.74 -23.55 -1.20
N ALA A 5 -24.88 -23.40 0.12
CA ALA A 5 -25.52 -22.23 0.75
C ALA A 5 -24.73 -20.93 0.51
N VAL A 6 -23.39 -21.02 0.46
CA VAL A 6 -22.53 -19.85 0.20
C VAL A 6 -22.72 -19.36 -1.24
N TYR A 7 -22.75 -20.26 -2.21
CA TYR A 7 -22.88 -19.93 -3.64
C TYR A 7 -24.26 -19.39 -4.05
N ASN A 8 -25.30 -19.63 -3.24
CA ASN A 8 -26.66 -19.16 -3.50
C ASN A 8 -27.10 -18.00 -2.57
N SER A 9 -26.19 -17.47 -1.75
CA SER A 9 -26.51 -16.41 -0.79
C SER A 9 -26.97 -15.12 -1.49
N LYS A 10 -28.13 -14.59 -1.07
CA LYS A 10 -28.65 -13.29 -1.54
C LYS A 10 -27.70 -12.13 -1.24
N ILE A 11 -27.00 -12.18 -0.10
CA ILE A 11 -26.03 -11.16 0.31
C ILE A 11 -24.81 -11.21 -0.61
N LEU A 12 -24.31 -12.42 -0.91
CA LEU A 12 -23.20 -12.60 -1.86
C LEU A 12 -23.59 -12.05 -3.24
N LYS A 13 -24.74 -12.45 -3.77
CA LYS A 13 -25.24 -11.99 -5.08
C LYS A 13 -25.37 -10.46 -5.16
N LYS A 14 -25.93 -9.82 -4.14
CA LYS A 14 -26.01 -8.35 -4.06
C LYS A 14 -24.63 -7.69 -3.99
N GLY A 15 -23.69 -8.27 -3.24
CA GLY A 15 -22.32 -7.79 -3.18
C GLY A 15 -21.57 -7.93 -4.51
N LEU A 16 -21.79 -9.03 -5.23
CA LEU A 16 -21.23 -9.25 -6.57
C LEU A 16 -21.83 -8.29 -7.60
N GLU A 17 -23.15 -8.05 -7.57
CA GLU A 17 -23.80 -7.03 -8.41
C GLU A 17 -23.22 -5.64 -8.15
N PHE A 18 -23.10 -5.24 -6.87
CA PHE A 18 -22.51 -3.95 -6.51
C PHE A 18 -21.06 -3.84 -6.96
N ALA A 19 -20.26 -4.90 -6.82
CA ALA A 19 -18.87 -4.89 -7.25
C ALA A 19 -18.71 -4.92 -8.78
N ALA A 20 -19.64 -5.53 -9.52
CA ALA A 20 -19.67 -5.45 -10.97
C ALA A 20 -20.01 -4.01 -11.42
N ASP A 21 -21.04 -3.41 -10.82
CA ASP A 21 -21.49 -2.06 -11.17
C ASP A 21 -20.53 -0.96 -10.71
N ASN A 22 -19.83 -1.17 -9.59
CA ASN A 22 -19.03 -0.15 -8.92
C ASN A 22 -17.67 -0.69 -8.46
N GLY A 23 -16.98 -1.45 -9.31
CA GLY A 23 -15.76 -2.18 -8.94
C GLY A 23 -14.68 -1.35 -8.26
N SER A 24 -14.35 -0.18 -8.79
CA SER A 24 -13.36 0.73 -8.19
C SER A 24 -13.75 1.19 -6.78
N LEU A 25 -15.05 1.47 -6.55
CA LEU A 25 -15.57 1.87 -5.25
C LEU A 25 -15.54 0.69 -4.28
N PHE A 26 -15.95 -0.50 -4.72
CA PHE A 26 -15.86 -1.72 -3.91
C PHE A 26 -14.41 -2.00 -3.46
N VAL A 27 -13.45 -1.95 -4.39
CA VAL A 27 -12.03 -2.19 -4.07
C VAL A 27 -11.49 -1.14 -3.11
N ALA A 28 -11.84 0.14 -3.30
CA ALA A 28 -11.41 1.22 -2.42
C ALA A 28 -12.00 1.09 -1.01
N THR A 29 -13.31 0.83 -0.89
CA THR A 29 -13.98 0.63 0.40
C THR A 29 -13.48 -0.61 1.12
N ALA A 30 -13.30 -1.73 0.41
CA ALA A 30 -12.76 -2.96 0.98
C ALA A 30 -11.32 -2.77 1.46
N SER A 31 -10.47 -2.12 0.65
CA SER A 31 -9.09 -1.82 1.03
C SER A 31 -9.03 -0.89 2.24
N LEU A 32 -9.89 0.13 2.28
CA LEU A 32 -9.97 1.06 3.41
C LEU A 32 -10.38 0.31 4.67
N ALA A 33 -11.48 -0.43 4.65
CA ALA A 33 -11.97 -1.21 5.79
C ALA A 33 -10.95 -2.24 6.28
N LEU A 34 -10.32 -2.98 5.37
CA LEU A 34 -9.27 -3.94 5.73
C LEU A 34 -8.04 -3.25 6.33
N SER A 35 -7.68 -2.06 5.82
CA SER A 35 -6.53 -1.30 6.33
C SER A 35 -6.78 -0.66 7.70
N THR A 36 -8.01 -0.25 8.01
CA THR A 36 -8.38 0.46 9.23
C THR A 36 -8.91 -0.45 10.33
N ILE A 37 -9.41 -1.64 9.99
CA ILE A 37 -10.01 -2.58 10.94
C ILE A 37 -9.18 -3.86 11.00
N ALA A 38 -9.12 -4.61 9.90
CA ALA A 38 -8.53 -5.95 9.90
C ALA A 38 -7.03 -5.93 10.22
N ARG A 39 -6.27 -5.04 9.58
CA ARG A 39 -4.82 -4.93 9.81
C ARG A 39 -4.48 -4.56 11.27
N PRO A 40 -5.10 -3.55 11.90
CA PRO A 40 -4.93 -3.29 13.33
C PRO A 40 -5.25 -4.49 14.23
N ILE A 41 -6.38 -5.17 14.00
CA ILE A 41 -6.78 -6.33 14.79
C ILE A 41 -5.72 -7.43 14.69
N VAL A 42 -5.25 -7.72 13.48
CA VAL A 42 -4.27 -8.77 13.22
C VAL A 42 -2.92 -8.43 13.86
N ILE A 43 -2.45 -7.19 13.71
CA ILE A 43 -1.20 -6.74 14.34
C ILE A 43 -1.29 -6.94 15.86
N MET A 44 -2.39 -6.52 16.48
CA MET A 44 -2.60 -6.66 17.93
C MET A 44 -2.76 -8.12 18.37
N GLY A 45 -3.34 -8.96 17.51
CA GLY A 45 -3.53 -10.40 17.71
C GLY A 45 -2.30 -11.27 17.42
N THR A 46 -1.18 -10.70 16.94
CA THR A 46 0.02 -11.48 16.57
C THR A 46 0.56 -12.25 17.79
N PRO A 47 0.76 -13.58 17.76
CA PRO A 47 1.27 -14.33 18.91
C PRO A 47 2.77 -14.03 19.17
N ASP A 48 3.26 -14.39 20.36
CA ASP A 48 4.68 -14.35 20.77
C ASP A 48 5.43 -13.05 20.42
N THR A 49 4.71 -11.93 20.47
CA THR A 49 5.21 -10.61 20.11
C THR A 49 5.01 -9.65 21.27
N ASP A 50 5.99 -8.78 21.53
CA ASP A 50 5.88 -7.77 22.58
C ASP A 50 4.68 -6.83 22.37
N LYS A 51 3.92 -6.56 23.45
CA LYS A 51 2.68 -5.78 23.38
C LYS A 51 2.91 -4.35 22.88
N GLU A 52 4.01 -3.71 23.27
CA GLU A 52 4.34 -2.37 22.80
C GLU A 52 4.82 -2.38 21.34
N ASN A 53 5.58 -3.39 20.91
CA ASN A 53 5.96 -3.53 19.51
C ASN A 53 4.73 -3.71 18.59
N LYS A 54 3.69 -4.45 19.02
CA LYS A 54 2.41 -4.53 18.29
C LYS A 54 1.73 -3.17 18.19
N LYS A 55 1.66 -2.44 19.30
CA LYS A 55 1.06 -1.09 19.37
C LYS A 55 1.76 -0.13 18.42
N TYR A 56 3.09 -0.08 18.41
CA TYR A 56 3.87 0.74 17.47
C TYR A 56 3.66 0.34 16.00
N ALA A 57 3.60 -0.97 15.70
CA ALA A 57 3.29 -1.45 14.35
C ALA A 57 1.87 -1.05 13.92
N CYS A 58 0.90 -1.10 14.84
CA CYS A 58 -0.48 -0.67 14.60
C CYS A 58 -0.57 0.84 14.37
N ALA A 59 0.05 1.64 15.23
CA ALA A 59 0.10 3.09 15.11
C ALA A 59 0.75 3.54 13.79
N LYS A 60 1.87 2.90 13.41
CA LYS A 60 2.52 3.11 12.11
C LYS A 60 1.57 2.82 10.95
N SER A 61 0.88 1.68 10.99
CA SER A 61 -0.05 1.29 9.93
C SER A 61 -1.13 2.34 9.72
N LEU A 62 -1.81 2.75 10.81
CA LEU A 62 -2.89 3.74 10.75
C LEU A 62 -2.38 5.13 10.32
N ALA A 63 -1.26 5.58 10.89
CA ALA A 63 -0.62 6.83 10.49
C ALA A 63 -0.24 6.83 9.00
N SER A 64 0.34 5.73 8.51
CA SER A 64 0.79 5.63 7.12
C SER A 64 -0.37 5.60 6.12
N SER A 65 -1.47 4.91 6.47
CA SER A 65 -2.68 4.90 5.66
C SER A 65 -3.32 6.29 5.57
N ALA A 66 -3.47 6.99 6.70
CA ALA A 66 -4.05 8.32 6.73
C ALA A 66 -3.21 9.35 5.94
N VAL A 67 -1.90 9.40 6.22
CA VAL A 67 -0.97 10.32 5.53
C VAL A 67 -0.88 10.01 4.03
N GLY A 68 -0.79 8.72 3.68
CA GLY A 68 -0.73 8.29 2.29
C GLY A 68 -1.96 8.71 1.49
N TYR A 69 -3.15 8.56 2.07
CA TYR A 69 -4.40 8.98 1.44
C TYR A 69 -4.44 10.50 1.22
N LEU A 70 -4.13 11.29 2.25
CA LEU A 70 -4.18 12.76 2.16
C LEU A 70 -3.17 13.33 1.16
N LEU A 71 -1.94 12.83 1.17
CA LEU A 71 -0.91 13.24 0.22
C LEU A 71 -1.27 12.85 -1.21
N MET A 72 -1.74 11.61 -1.42
CA MET A 72 -2.13 11.16 -2.75
C MET A 72 -3.34 11.94 -3.26
N LEU A 73 -4.32 12.25 -2.42
CA LEU A 73 -5.46 13.10 -2.78
C LEU A 73 -4.97 14.48 -3.22
N GLY A 74 -4.12 15.12 -2.41
CA GLY A 74 -3.58 16.46 -2.71
C GLY A 74 -2.74 16.49 -4.00
N ALA A 75 -1.89 15.50 -4.22
CA ALA A 75 -1.02 15.43 -5.39
C ALA A 75 -1.76 14.98 -6.67
N SER A 76 -2.74 14.09 -6.56
CA SER A 76 -3.47 13.54 -7.71
C SER A 76 -4.54 14.49 -8.27
N MET A 77 -5.10 15.38 -7.46
CA MET A 77 -6.10 16.37 -7.91
C MET A 77 -5.60 17.28 -9.05
N PRO A 78 -4.46 17.99 -8.93
CA PRO A 78 -3.96 18.85 -9.99
C PRO A 78 -3.56 18.04 -11.23
N VAL A 79 -2.91 16.89 -11.05
CA VAL A 79 -2.52 16.00 -12.17
C VAL A 79 -3.75 15.47 -12.91
N SER A 80 -4.78 15.03 -12.20
CA SER A 80 -6.03 14.56 -12.79
C SER A 80 -6.76 15.69 -13.53
N LYS A 81 -6.74 16.91 -13.01
CA LYS A 81 -7.27 18.09 -13.72
C LYS A 81 -6.47 18.41 -14.98
N ALA A 82 -5.14 18.30 -14.94
CA ALA A 82 -4.28 18.51 -16.10
C ALA A 82 -4.54 17.46 -17.19
N ILE A 83 -4.57 16.17 -16.82
CA ILE A 83 -4.91 15.07 -17.75
C ILE A 83 -6.28 15.30 -18.37
N LYS A 84 -7.31 15.62 -17.57
CA LYS A 84 -8.67 15.93 -18.11
C LYS A 84 -8.68 17.12 -19.09
N LYS A 85 -7.81 18.12 -18.90
CA LYS A 85 -7.69 19.25 -19.85
C LYS A 85 -7.02 18.79 -21.15
N ILE A 86 -6.00 17.93 -21.06
CA ILE A 86 -5.35 17.30 -22.22
C ILE A 86 -6.35 16.39 -22.95
N ASP A 87 -7.16 15.59 -22.24
CA ASP A 87 -8.18 14.72 -22.84
C ASP A 87 -9.20 15.50 -23.67
N LYS A 88 -9.65 16.64 -23.15
CA LYS A 88 -10.68 17.47 -23.78
C LYS A 88 -10.16 18.29 -24.96
N ASN A 89 -8.95 18.84 -24.84
CA ASN A 89 -8.33 19.66 -25.89
C ASN A 89 -6.85 19.26 -26.10
N PRO A 90 -6.56 18.09 -26.70
CA PRO A 90 -5.19 17.60 -26.84
C PRO A 90 -4.30 18.56 -27.63
N SER A 91 -4.82 19.12 -28.73
CA SER A 91 -4.10 20.05 -29.63
C SER A 91 -3.67 21.36 -28.97
N LYS A 92 -4.26 21.73 -27.83
CA LYS A 92 -3.86 22.91 -27.05
C LYS A 92 -2.63 22.66 -26.19
N TYR A 93 -2.39 21.40 -25.80
CA TYR A 93 -1.40 21.05 -24.77
C TYR A 93 -0.31 20.10 -25.28
N LEU A 94 -0.53 19.44 -26.41
CA LEU A 94 0.37 18.49 -27.05
C LEU A 94 0.57 18.89 -28.51
N LYS A 95 1.78 18.66 -29.03
CA LYS A 95 2.08 18.85 -30.44
C LYS A 95 1.34 17.80 -31.29
N SER A 96 0.99 18.13 -32.53
CA SER A 96 0.25 17.25 -33.43
C SER A 96 0.95 15.90 -33.65
N GLU A 97 2.28 15.90 -33.80
CA GLU A 97 3.08 14.69 -33.99
C GLU A 97 3.04 13.79 -32.74
N THR A 98 3.02 14.41 -31.55
CA THR A 98 2.89 13.70 -30.28
C THR A 98 1.50 13.10 -30.13
N ILE A 99 0.46 13.82 -30.55
CA ILE A 99 -0.92 13.32 -30.54
C ILE A 99 -1.04 12.12 -31.48
N GLU A 100 -0.49 12.17 -32.68
CA GLU A 100 -0.54 11.04 -33.63
C GLU A 100 0.24 9.82 -33.11
N ALA A 101 1.46 10.02 -32.61
CA ALA A 101 2.28 8.95 -32.05
C ALA A 101 1.61 8.26 -30.84
N LEU A 102 0.97 9.05 -29.97
CA LEU A 102 0.26 8.54 -28.80
C LEU A 102 -1.12 7.99 -29.15
N LYS A 103 -1.83 8.54 -30.13
CA LYS A 103 -3.14 8.05 -30.60
C LYS A 103 -3.00 6.71 -31.31
N ALA A 104 -1.89 6.48 -32.02
CA ALA A 104 -1.50 5.18 -32.60
C ALA A 104 -2.63 4.49 -33.40
N GLY A 105 -3.37 5.27 -34.20
CA GLY A 105 -4.48 4.77 -35.04
C GLY A 105 -5.85 4.71 -34.37
N GLU A 106 -5.97 5.01 -33.07
CA GLU A 106 -7.25 5.01 -32.35
C GLU A 106 -8.14 6.22 -32.67
N LYS A 107 -9.45 6.13 -32.45
CA LYS A 107 -10.39 7.23 -32.77
C LYS A 107 -10.16 8.50 -31.94
N SER A 108 -9.69 8.36 -30.70
CA SER A 108 -9.37 9.48 -29.82
C SER A 108 -8.19 9.16 -28.91
N LEU A 109 -7.47 10.20 -28.47
CA LEU A 109 -6.29 10.07 -27.61
C LEU A 109 -6.61 9.32 -26.30
N ALA A 110 -7.75 9.63 -25.68
CA ALA A 110 -8.21 8.99 -24.44
C ALA A 110 -8.50 7.47 -24.58
N LYS A 111 -8.76 6.98 -25.80
CA LYS A 111 -8.96 5.54 -26.08
C LYS A 111 -7.65 4.81 -26.38
N SER A 112 -6.55 5.53 -26.59
CA SER A 112 -5.27 4.91 -26.88
C SER A 112 -4.66 4.23 -25.66
N LYS A 113 -4.22 2.99 -25.85
CA LYS A 113 -3.45 2.24 -24.86
C LYS A 113 -2.11 2.91 -24.53
N ARG A 114 -1.44 3.53 -25.52
CA ARG A 114 -0.15 4.22 -25.30
C ARG A 114 -0.33 5.48 -24.46
N TYR A 115 -1.39 6.24 -24.73
CA TYR A 115 -1.74 7.40 -23.93
C TYR A 115 -2.21 7.00 -22.52
N GLY A 116 -3.03 5.96 -22.41
CA GLY A 116 -3.43 5.36 -21.13
C GLY A 116 -2.22 4.95 -20.28
N PHE A 117 -1.26 4.24 -20.89
CA PHE A 117 -0.01 3.87 -20.23
C PHE A 117 0.79 5.11 -19.77
N ALA A 118 1.00 6.10 -20.64
CA ALA A 118 1.73 7.32 -20.29
C ALA A 118 1.08 8.07 -19.11
N THR A 119 -0.25 8.26 -19.15
CA THR A 119 -0.98 8.90 -18.03
C THR A 119 -0.92 8.07 -16.74
N GLN A 120 -0.86 6.74 -16.85
CA GLN A 120 -0.65 5.84 -15.71
C GLN A 120 0.77 5.97 -15.15
N LEU A 121 1.81 6.14 -15.98
CA LEU A 121 3.17 6.42 -15.50
C LEU A 121 3.24 7.72 -14.71
N PHE A 122 2.57 8.78 -15.17
CA PHE A 122 2.49 10.03 -14.40
C PHE A 122 1.77 9.83 -13.06
N LYS A 123 0.67 9.06 -13.03
CA LYS A 123 -0.06 8.74 -11.78
C LYS A 123 0.76 7.88 -10.82
N LEU A 124 1.50 6.89 -11.33
CA LEU A 124 2.36 6.02 -10.53
C LEU A 124 3.59 6.78 -10.02
N GLY A 125 4.16 7.66 -10.85
CA GLY A 125 5.27 8.54 -10.47
C GLY A 125 4.93 9.49 -9.33
N LEU A 126 3.66 9.89 -9.17
CA LEU A 126 3.23 10.63 -7.99
C LEU A 126 3.48 9.86 -6.69
N GLY A 127 3.28 8.54 -6.70
CA GLY A 127 3.58 7.67 -5.56
C GLY A 127 5.04 7.80 -5.13
N PHE A 128 5.95 7.82 -6.09
CA PHE A 128 7.37 8.03 -5.87
C PHE A 128 7.67 9.42 -5.28
N VAL A 129 7.06 10.48 -5.83
CA VAL A 129 7.23 11.87 -5.33
C VAL A 129 6.78 12.01 -3.87
N ILE A 130 5.64 11.41 -3.52
CA ILE A 130 5.09 11.52 -2.17
C ILE A 130 5.65 10.50 -1.18
N ALA A 131 6.49 9.56 -1.61
CA ALA A 131 7.03 8.48 -0.76
C ALA A 131 7.81 9.02 0.44
N VAL A 132 8.72 9.98 0.20
CA VAL A 132 9.54 10.59 1.26
C VAL A 132 8.68 11.45 2.20
N PRO A 133 7.84 12.41 1.73
CA PRO A 133 6.94 13.17 2.59
C PRO A 133 6.02 12.29 3.42
N LYS A 134 5.45 11.25 2.79
CA LYS A 134 4.60 10.27 3.45
C LYS A 134 5.35 9.66 4.61
N SER A 135 6.59 9.25 4.40
CA SER A 135 7.42 8.61 5.43
C SER A 135 7.74 9.54 6.60
N ILE A 136 8.09 10.80 6.29
CA ILE A 136 8.35 11.84 7.31
C ILE A 136 7.09 12.08 8.16
N MET A 137 5.96 12.34 7.51
CA MET A 137 4.70 12.61 8.20
C MET A 137 4.15 11.39 8.94
N THR A 138 4.31 10.18 8.39
CA THR A 138 3.97 8.94 9.08
C THR A 138 4.77 8.82 10.38
N CYS A 139 6.09 9.02 10.31
CA CYS A 139 6.97 8.98 11.47
C CYS A 139 6.58 10.02 12.54
N ALA A 140 6.22 11.23 12.11
CA ALA A 140 5.78 12.30 13.00
C ALA A 140 4.40 12.06 13.62
N LEU A 141 3.52 11.34 12.92
CA LEU A 141 2.14 11.08 13.36
C LEU A 141 2.02 9.84 14.26
N ILE A 142 2.98 8.90 14.19
CA ILE A 142 3.01 7.70 15.05
C ILE A 142 2.79 8.03 16.53
N PRO A 143 3.51 8.97 17.18
CA PRO A 143 3.32 9.25 18.60
C PRO A 143 1.91 9.74 18.95
N SER A 144 1.29 10.53 18.06
CA SER A 144 -0.07 11.05 18.23
C SER A 144 -1.13 9.94 18.10
N VAL A 145 -0.96 9.05 17.11
CA VAL A 145 -1.84 7.88 16.96
C VAL A 145 -1.68 6.93 18.14
N MET A 146 -0.44 6.77 18.61
CA MET A 146 -0.08 5.91 19.73
C MET A 146 -0.74 6.38 21.03
N SER A 147 -0.68 7.68 21.34
CA SER A 147 -1.32 8.25 22.53
C SER A 147 -2.85 8.26 22.45
N SER A 148 -3.42 8.50 21.27
CA SER A 148 -4.88 8.52 21.08
C SER A 148 -5.52 7.14 21.22
N LEU A 149 -4.89 6.09 20.69
CA LEU A 149 -5.49 4.75 20.62
C LEU A 149 -5.19 3.86 21.83
N PHE A 150 -4.06 4.08 22.53
CA PHE A 150 -3.57 3.10 23.51
C PHE A 150 -3.14 3.70 24.86
N SER A 151 -3.23 5.02 25.04
CA SER A 151 -2.97 5.67 26.34
C SER A 151 -4.27 6.25 26.93
N LYS A 152 -4.56 5.95 28.20
CA LYS A 152 -5.52 6.71 29.02
C LYS A 152 -4.77 7.89 29.61
N LYS A 153 -5.10 9.12 29.15
CA LYS A 153 -4.72 10.44 29.69
C LYS A 153 -3.35 10.52 30.39
N ASP A 154 -2.36 11.05 29.68
CA ASP A 154 -1.38 11.96 30.30
C ASP A 154 -1.24 13.22 29.45
N ASN A 155 -1.49 14.36 30.09
CA ASN A 155 -1.50 15.68 29.48
C ASN A 155 -0.09 16.12 29.09
N LYS A 156 0.31 15.90 27.83
CA LYS A 156 1.20 16.82 27.11
C LYS A 156 0.72 16.94 25.66
N LYS A 157 -0.12 17.96 25.41
CA LYS A 157 -0.41 18.45 24.05
C LYS A 157 0.90 18.91 23.41
N GLN A 158 1.57 18.07 22.64
CA GLN A 158 2.40 18.58 21.55
C GLN A 158 1.47 18.95 20.39
N LYS A 159 0.88 20.14 20.50
CA LYS A 159 0.20 20.79 19.37
C LYS A 159 1.31 21.28 18.43
N LYS A 160 1.70 20.47 17.45
CA LYS A 160 2.34 20.99 16.24
C LYS A 160 1.28 21.01 15.16
N GLU A 161 0.77 22.20 14.89
CA GLU A 161 -0.02 22.46 13.69
C GLU A 161 0.86 22.16 12.48
N ILE A 162 0.59 21.04 11.83
CA ILE A 162 1.23 20.70 10.56
C ILE A 162 0.53 21.57 9.52
N ALA A 163 1.10 22.73 9.22
CA ALA A 163 0.69 23.55 8.10
C ALA A 163 0.98 22.80 6.80
N PHE A 164 -0.07 22.20 6.23
CA PHE A 164 -0.02 21.27 5.09
C PHE A 164 0.46 21.94 3.78
N THR A 165 0.41 23.27 3.71
CA THR A 165 0.66 24.05 2.49
C THR A 165 2.09 24.62 2.40
N GLY A 166 2.69 25.08 3.50
CA GLY A 166 4.03 25.67 3.51
C GLY A 166 5.19 24.65 3.42
N LEU A 167 4.97 23.44 3.94
CA LEU A 167 5.95 22.36 3.88
C LEU A 167 6.06 21.74 2.47
N TYR A 168 5.00 21.82 1.66
CA TYR A 168 4.91 21.16 0.35
C TYR A 168 5.94 21.72 -0.65
N ASN A 169 6.04 23.04 -0.82
CA ASN A 169 6.91 23.63 -1.85
C ASN A 169 8.41 23.54 -1.48
N SER A 170 8.77 23.81 -0.22
CA SER A 170 10.16 23.79 0.22
C SER A 170 10.71 22.37 0.43
N ALA A 171 9.85 21.41 0.82
CA ALA A 171 10.22 20.01 0.83
C ALA A 171 10.28 19.43 -0.59
N ALA A 172 9.35 19.79 -1.50
CA ALA A 172 9.36 19.30 -2.88
C ALA A 172 10.64 19.64 -3.63
N GLU A 173 11.16 20.87 -3.51
CA GLU A 173 12.43 21.25 -4.15
C GLU A 173 13.65 20.56 -3.53
N ARG A 174 13.72 20.49 -2.19
CA ARG A 174 14.80 19.76 -1.50
C ARG A 174 14.77 18.28 -1.82
N MET A 175 13.58 17.71 -1.95
CA MET A 175 13.37 16.33 -2.37
C MET A 175 13.73 16.12 -3.83
N ALA A 176 13.34 17.00 -4.76
CA ALA A 176 13.73 16.88 -6.16
C ALA A 176 15.27 16.87 -6.32
N LYS A 177 15.97 17.69 -5.53
CA LYS A 177 17.45 17.70 -5.47
C LYS A 177 18.03 16.41 -4.86
N SER A 178 17.42 15.88 -3.81
CA SER A 178 17.85 14.60 -3.19
C SER A 178 17.49 13.37 -4.03
N PHE A 179 16.35 13.40 -4.73
CA PHE A 179 15.90 12.38 -5.67
C PHE A 179 16.77 12.35 -6.92
N GLY A 180 17.14 13.52 -7.47
CA GLY A 180 18.12 13.61 -8.55
C GLY A 180 19.41 12.88 -8.18
N LYS A 181 19.93 13.09 -6.95
CA LYS A 181 21.14 12.40 -6.46
C LYS A 181 20.97 10.88 -6.30
N ILE A 182 19.80 10.39 -5.87
CA ILE A 182 19.54 8.94 -5.68
C ILE A 182 19.30 8.25 -7.03
N ILE A 183 18.54 8.88 -7.92
CA ILE A 183 18.31 8.43 -9.30
C ILE A 183 19.62 8.40 -10.09
N ASP A 184 20.54 9.32 -9.79
CA ASP A 184 21.86 9.34 -10.42
C ASP A 184 22.82 8.23 -9.97
N THR A 185 22.47 7.45 -8.93
CA THR A 185 23.35 6.39 -8.44
C THR A 185 23.41 5.22 -9.42
N ASN A 186 24.61 4.67 -9.62
CA ASN A 186 24.86 3.51 -10.49
C ASN A 186 23.95 2.28 -10.23
N PRO A 187 23.55 1.95 -8.99
CA PRO A 187 22.61 0.85 -8.74
C PRO A 187 21.21 1.12 -9.30
N VAL A 188 20.72 2.36 -9.21
CA VAL A 188 19.40 2.76 -9.71
C VAL A 188 19.40 2.81 -11.23
N LYS A 189 20.48 3.30 -11.86
CA LYS A 189 20.66 3.27 -13.31
C LYS A 189 20.71 1.83 -13.86
N LYS A 190 21.52 0.95 -13.25
CA LYS A 190 21.58 -0.48 -13.62
C LYS A 190 20.26 -1.21 -13.40
N MET A 191 19.49 -0.84 -12.37
CA MET A 191 18.16 -1.40 -12.13
C MET A 191 17.16 -0.90 -13.19
N ALA A 192 17.17 0.39 -13.54
CA ALA A 192 16.32 0.95 -14.58
C ALA A 192 16.61 0.30 -15.95
N GLU A 193 17.89 0.16 -16.32
CA GLU A 193 18.30 -0.52 -17.56
C GLU A 193 17.90 -2.00 -17.57
N LYS A 194 17.96 -2.70 -16.43
CA LYS A 194 17.62 -4.13 -16.37
C LYS A 194 16.11 -4.42 -16.44
N PHE A 195 15.27 -3.46 -16.05
CA PHE A 195 13.83 -3.68 -15.89
C PHE A 195 12.93 -2.83 -16.81
N HIS A 196 13.52 -2.01 -17.70
CA HIS A 196 12.76 -1.12 -18.60
C HIS A 196 11.81 -1.86 -19.57
N ASN A 197 12.17 -3.08 -20.00
CA ASN A 197 11.38 -3.91 -20.94
C ASN A 197 10.49 -4.97 -20.24
N THR A 198 10.25 -4.82 -18.94
CA THR A 198 9.44 -5.77 -18.15
C THR A 198 8.17 -5.08 -17.61
N ASN A 199 7.45 -5.68 -16.65
CA ASN A 199 6.21 -5.14 -16.09
C ASN A 199 6.48 -3.82 -15.32
N PHE A 200 6.65 -2.73 -16.09
CA PHE A 200 7.21 -1.45 -15.66
C PHE A 200 6.39 -0.81 -14.54
N GLU A 201 5.08 -1.02 -14.54
CA GLU A 201 4.18 -0.60 -13.45
C GLU A 201 4.57 -1.26 -12.13
N GLN A 202 4.76 -2.58 -12.13
CA GLN A 202 5.21 -3.34 -10.96
C GLN A 202 6.59 -2.90 -10.48
N HIS A 203 7.50 -2.54 -11.41
CA HIS A 203 8.83 -2.04 -11.08
C HIS A 203 8.81 -0.65 -10.43
N ILE A 204 8.04 0.30 -10.97
CA ILE A 204 7.88 1.63 -10.36
C ILE A 204 7.22 1.52 -8.98
N ILE A 205 6.21 0.67 -8.82
CA ILE A 205 5.57 0.43 -7.53
C ILE A 205 6.58 -0.15 -6.53
N SER A 206 7.34 -1.18 -6.93
CA SER A 206 8.35 -1.80 -6.07
C SER A 206 9.46 -0.81 -5.67
N LEU A 207 9.93 0.01 -6.62
CA LEU A 207 10.92 1.07 -6.35
C LEU A 207 10.35 2.13 -5.39
N THR A 208 9.10 2.54 -5.60
CA THR A 208 8.41 3.48 -4.71
C THR A 208 8.32 2.94 -3.29
N ASP A 209 7.98 1.67 -3.13
CA ASP A 209 7.90 1.01 -1.82
C ASP A 209 9.27 0.90 -1.14
N ILE A 210 10.34 0.59 -1.90
CA ILE A 210 11.72 0.59 -1.39
C ILE A 210 12.11 1.98 -0.88
N VAL A 211 11.86 3.03 -1.67
CA VAL A 211 12.17 4.41 -1.29
C VAL A 211 11.38 4.84 -0.07
N ALA A 212 10.07 4.59 -0.04
CA ALA A 212 9.22 4.91 1.10
C ALA A 212 9.73 4.19 2.36
N THR A 213 10.09 2.91 2.23
CA THR A 213 10.57 2.11 3.37
C THR A 213 11.92 2.60 3.86
N GLY A 214 12.87 2.87 2.97
CA GLY A 214 14.18 3.41 3.32
C GLY A 214 14.07 4.78 3.99
N ALA A 215 13.23 5.66 3.45
CA ALA A 215 12.95 6.96 4.05
C ALA A 215 12.31 6.82 5.43
N PHE A 216 11.34 5.91 5.59
CA PHE A 216 10.70 5.66 6.88
C PHE A 216 11.69 5.10 7.91
N ILE A 217 12.54 4.15 7.54
CA ILE A 217 13.59 3.59 8.39
C ILE A 217 14.55 4.70 8.84
N HIS A 218 15.02 5.52 7.90
CA HIS A 218 15.92 6.64 8.21
C HIS A 218 15.30 7.64 9.20
N GLN A 219 14.02 8.00 8.98
CA GLN A 219 13.31 8.92 9.86
C GLN A 219 12.99 8.30 11.22
N THR A 220 12.70 7.00 11.27
CA THR A 220 12.48 6.27 12.52
C THR A 220 13.74 6.25 13.38
N ALA A 221 14.91 5.98 12.79
CA ALA A 221 16.19 6.00 13.49
C ALA A 221 16.47 7.37 14.15
N LYS A 222 16.17 8.46 13.43
CA LYS A 222 16.38 9.84 13.91
C LYS A 222 15.25 10.40 14.78
N SER A 223 14.13 9.70 14.91
CA SER A 223 12.95 10.22 15.60
C SER A 223 13.21 10.36 17.10
N LYS A 224 12.84 11.51 17.68
CA LYS A 224 12.81 11.73 19.14
C LYS A 224 11.47 11.34 19.78
N GLY A 225 10.43 11.11 18.97
CA GLY A 225 9.07 10.80 19.45
C GLY A 225 8.77 9.30 19.53
N ILE A 226 9.65 8.46 19.00
CA ILE A 226 9.55 7.00 19.07
C ILE A 226 10.57 6.54 20.10
N GLU A 227 10.15 5.72 21.07
CA GLU A 227 11.02 5.16 22.09
C GLU A 227 12.24 4.46 21.46
N GLU A 228 13.44 4.75 21.94
CA GLU A 228 14.70 4.28 21.35
C GLU A 228 14.72 2.76 21.20
N LYS A 229 14.30 2.05 22.26
CA LYS A 229 14.21 0.60 22.32
C LYS A 229 13.20 -0.03 21.35
N ARG A 230 12.29 0.75 20.76
CA ARG A 230 11.23 0.29 19.85
C ARG A 230 11.57 0.54 18.39
N LYS A 231 12.57 1.38 18.12
CA LYS A 231 12.95 1.76 16.75
C LYS A 231 13.41 0.57 15.92
N LYS A 232 14.28 -0.30 16.46
CA LYS A 232 14.83 -1.47 15.73
C LYS A 232 13.71 -2.41 15.27
N ALA A 233 12.83 -2.86 16.16
CA ALA A 233 11.65 -3.64 15.81
C ALA A 233 10.76 -2.96 14.76
N LEU A 234 10.49 -1.66 14.91
CA LEU A 234 9.64 -0.92 13.96
C LEU A 234 10.26 -0.80 12.56
N MET A 235 11.59 -0.65 12.48
CA MET A 235 12.36 -0.63 11.24
C MET A 235 12.38 -2.03 10.58
N TYR A 236 12.59 -3.10 11.33
CA TYR A 236 12.50 -4.47 10.81
C TYR A 236 11.11 -4.78 10.28
N ASN A 237 10.06 -4.38 11.01
CA ASN A 237 8.69 -4.53 10.55
C ASN A 237 8.46 -3.83 9.20
N ALA A 238 9.03 -2.63 9.01
CA ALA A 238 8.96 -1.92 7.74
C ALA A 238 9.68 -2.67 6.61
N GLY A 239 10.93 -3.08 6.82
CA GLY A 239 11.72 -3.79 5.82
C GLY A 239 11.08 -5.13 5.42
N ILE A 240 10.66 -5.94 6.39
CA ILE A 240 10.06 -7.26 6.15
C ILE A 240 8.73 -7.13 5.42
N SER A 241 7.88 -6.19 5.84
CA SER A 241 6.60 -5.95 5.16
C SER A 241 6.81 -5.61 3.68
N THR A 242 7.77 -4.73 3.38
CA THR A 242 8.07 -4.32 2.01
C THR A 242 8.63 -5.47 1.19
N GLY A 243 9.55 -6.26 1.75
CA GLY A 243 10.06 -7.46 1.09
C GLY A 243 8.95 -8.46 0.75
N LEU A 244 8.04 -8.72 1.70
CA LEU A 244 6.89 -9.60 1.49
C LEU A 244 5.88 -9.04 0.48
N CYS A 245 5.65 -7.72 0.46
CA CYS A 245 4.78 -7.07 -0.51
C CYS A 245 5.32 -7.20 -1.93
N ILE A 246 6.62 -6.96 -2.13
CA ILE A 246 7.28 -7.08 -3.44
C ILE A 246 7.26 -8.54 -3.88
N ALA A 247 7.74 -9.46 -3.04
CA ALA A 247 7.77 -10.90 -3.35
C ALA A 247 6.35 -11.45 -3.62
N GLY A 248 5.38 -11.06 -2.80
CA GLY A 248 3.98 -11.39 -2.97
C GLY A 248 3.41 -10.85 -4.28
N GLY A 249 3.70 -9.59 -4.62
CA GLY A 249 3.24 -8.97 -5.87
C GLY A 249 3.64 -9.76 -7.12
N TYR A 250 4.86 -10.29 -7.16
CA TYR A 250 5.32 -11.15 -8.26
C TYR A 250 4.75 -12.58 -8.19
N ALA A 251 4.62 -13.17 -7.00
CA ALA A 251 4.11 -14.54 -6.84
C ALA A 251 2.58 -14.68 -7.08
N LEU A 252 1.81 -13.64 -6.76
CA LEU A 252 0.34 -13.68 -6.75
C LEU A 252 -0.27 -13.81 -8.14
N ASN A 253 0.40 -13.29 -9.17
CA ASN A 253 -0.04 -13.42 -10.56
C ASN A 253 -0.05 -14.88 -11.06
N THR A 254 0.74 -15.76 -10.43
CA THR A 254 0.85 -17.18 -10.81
C THR A 254 -0.05 -18.08 -9.95
N LEU A 255 -0.17 -17.80 -8.65
CA LEU A 255 -0.87 -18.67 -7.70
C LEU A 255 -2.41 -18.59 -7.77
N LEU A 256 -2.98 -17.49 -8.29
CA LEU A 256 -4.42 -17.23 -8.21
C LEU A 256 -5.24 -17.62 -9.45
N LYS A 257 -4.62 -18.02 -10.57
CA LYS A 257 -5.34 -18.41 -11.80
C LYS A 257 -6.20 -19.66 -11.58
N ASN A 258 -5.58 -20.78 -11.20
CA ASN A 258 -6.24 -22.09 -11.13
C ASN A 258 -7.37 -22.19 -10.08
N PRO A 259 -7.23 -21.62 -8.86
CA PRO A 259 -8.32 -21.62 -7.87
C PRO A 259 -9.50 -20.72 -8.26
N THR A 260 -9.29 -19.76 -9.16
CA THR A 260 -10.32 -18.81 -9.61
C THR A 260 -11.23 -19.42 -10.63
N GLU A 261 -10.67 -20.11 -11.60
CA GLU A 261 -11.45 -20.84 -12.61
C GLU A 261 -12.29 -21.94 -11.98
N LYS A 262 -11.74 -22.69 -11.02
CA LYS A 262 -12.49 -23.73 -10.26
C LYS A 262 -13.66 -23.16 -9.47
N PHE A 263 -13.51 -21.97 -8.86
CA PHE A 263 -14.59 -21.32 -8.12
C PHE A 263 -15.68 -20.81 -9.05
N ILE A 264 -15.30 -20.13 -10.14
CA ILE A 264 -16.24 -19.61 -11.15
C ILE A 264 -17.04 -20.77 -11.72
N LYS A 265 -16.38 -21.88 -12.09
CA LYS A 265 -17.04 -23.06 -12.64
C LYS A 265 -18.14 -23.60 -11.70
N LYS A 266 -17.81 -23.84 -10.42
CA LYS A 266 -18.79 -24.29 -9.41
C LYS A 266 -19.90 -23.28 -9.14
N PHE A 267 -19.58 -21.99 -9.10
CA PHE A 267 -20.57 -20.94 -8.90
C PHE A 267 -21.55 -20.86 -10.08
N SER A 268 -21.04 -20.96 -11.31
CA SER A 268 -21.83 -20.99 -12.54
C SER A 268 -22.72 -22.22 -12.62
N GLU A 269 -22.22 -23.39 -12.24
CA GLU A 269 -23.02 -24.62 -12.17
C GLU A 269 -24.22 -24.47 -11.21
N VAL A 270 -24.01 -23.86 -10.04
CA VAL A 270 -25.06 -23.63 -9.03
C VAL A 270 -26.06 -22.54 -9.47
N ASN A 271 -25.61 -21.55 -10.25
CA ASN A 271 -26.40 -20.39 -10.63
C ASN A 271 -26.78 -20.36 -12.13
N LYS A 272 -26.70 -21.50 -12.82
CA LYS A 272 -26.90 -21.62 -14.28
C LYS A 272 -28.22 -21.06 -14.80
N ASN A 273 -29.27 -21.07 -13.97
CA ASN A 273 -30.60 -20.57 -14.33
C ASN A 273 -30.81 -19.09 -13.96
N SER A 274 -29.78 -18.41 -13.46
CA SER A 274 -29.89 -17.01 -13.06
C SER A 274 -29.71 -16.09 -14.28
N PRO A 275 -30.65 -15.20 -14.59
CA PRO A 275 -30.50 -14.25 -15.69
C PRO A 275 -29.37 -13.24 -15.45
N LYS A 276 -28.88 -13.11 -14.22
CA LYS A 276 -27.76 -12.22 -13.82
C LYS A 276 -26.42 -12.94 -13.68
N LEU A 277 -26.29 -14.17 -14.16
CA LEU A 277 -25.10 -14.99 -13.95
C LEU A 277 -23.81 -14.31 -14.44
N GLU A 278 -23.82 -13.73 -15.64
CA GLU A 278 -22.66 -13.03 -16.20
C GLU A 278 -22.22 -11.85 -15.33
N LYS A 279 -23.19 -11.08 -14.84
CA LYS A 279 -22.96 -9.95 -13.93
C LYS A 279 -22.35 -10.40 -12.60
N TYR A 280 -22.79 -11.55 -12.08
CA TYR A 280 -22.14 -12.14 -10.89
C TYR A 280 -20.71 -12.59 -11.16
N ILE A 281 -20.44 -13.18 -12.34
CA ILE A 281 -19.08 -13.60 -12.74
C ILE A 281 -18.15 -12.39 -12.87
N GLU A 282 -18.62 -11.29 -13.45
CA GLU A 282 -17.90 -10.01 -13.50
C GLU A 282 -17.58 -9.49 -12.09
N GLY A 283 -18.58 -9.48 -11.21
CA GLY A 283 -18.37 -9.16 -9.79
C GLY A 283 -17.33 -10.07 -9.12
N ILE A 284 -17.34 -11.37 -9.38
CA ILE A 284 -16.36 -12.32 -8.80
C ILE A 284 -14.94 -11.97 -9.27
N LYS A 285 -14.78 -11.60 -10.54
CA LYS A 285 -13.47 -11.20 -11.11
C LYS A 285 -12.94 -9.90 -10.48
N VAL A 286 -13.79 -9.06 -9.90
CA VAL A 286 -13.40 -7.85 -9.14
C VAL A 286 -13.17 -8.15 -7.66
N VAL A 287 -14.17 -8.76 -7.01
CA VAL A 287 -14.19 -9.00 -5.55
C VAL A 287 -13.06 -9.92 -5.13
N LYS A 288 -12.82 -11.00 -5.88
CA LYS A 288 -11.87 -12.04 -5.47
C LYS A 288 -10.42 -11.54 -5.43
N PRO A 289 -9.85 -10.92 -6.48
CA PRO A 289 -8.52 -10.33 -6.36
C PRO A 289 -8.52 -9.24 -5.29
N ALA A 290 -9.53 -8.38 -5.19
CA ALA A 290 -9.57 -7.34 -4.16
C ALA A 290 -9.52 -7.90 -2.71
N LEU A 291 -10.27 -8.96 -2.42
CA LEU A 291 -10.32 -9.57 -1.09
C LEU A 291 -9.18 -10.55 -0.82
N ILE A 292 -8.65 -11.25 -1.82
CA ILE A 292 -7.49 -12.13 -1.64
C ILE A 292 -6.21 -11.32 -1.53
N LEU A 293 -5.99 -10.35 -2.44
CA LEU A 293 -4.87 -9.43 -2.35
C LEU A 293 -5.00 -8.58 -1.08
N GLY A 294 -6.22 -8.11 -0.78
CA GLY A 294 -6.52 -7.43 0.48
C GLY A 294 -6.24 -8.31 1.70
N GLY A 295 -6.67 -9.58 1.70
CA GLY A 295 -6.42 -10.50 2.81
C GLY A 295 -4.93 -10.76 3.01
N ILE A 296 -4.17 -11.01 1.96
CA ILE A 296 -2.72 -11.22 2.08
C ILE A 296 -2.03 -9.93 2.56
N TYR A 297 -2.38 -8.79 1.99
CA TYR A 297 -1.75 -7.50 2.25
C TYR A 297 -2.14 -6.87 3.59
N TYR A 298 -3.37 -7.10 4.07
CA TYR A 298 -3.90 -6.53 5.31
C TYR A 298 -3.96 -7.53 6.47
N ILE A 299 -3.80 -8.84 6.23
CA ILE A 299 -3.86 -9.87 7.28
C ILE A 299 -2.54 -10.67 7.33
N ALA A 300 -2.18 -11.38 6.27
CA ALA A 300 -1.02 -12.29 6.32
C ALA A 300 0.32 -11.54 6.49
N ILE A 301 0.59 -10.54 5.65
CA ILE A 301 1.85 -9.77 5.69
C ILE A 301 2.02 -9.06 7.03
N PRO A 302 1.02 -8.32 7.57
CA PRO A 302 1.16 -7.68 8.87
C PRO A 302 1.42 -8.65 10.01
N LEU A 303 0.76 -9.81 10.03
CA LEU A 303 1.01 -10.85 11.03
C LEU A 303 2.47 -11.33 10.98
N ILE A 304 2.93 -11.74 9.79
CA ILE A 304 4.28 -12.29 9.58
C ILE A 304 5.34 -11.24 9.88
N SER A 305 5.17 -10.01 9.37
CA SER A 305 6.16 -8.96 9.53
C SER A 305 6.25 -8.45 10.97
N THR A 306 5.13 -8.40 11.70
CA THR A 306 5.12 -8.06 13.13
C THR A 306 5.78 -9.15 13.97
N PHE A 307 5.47 -10.43 13.71
CA PHE A 307 6.10 -11.55 14.41
C PHE A 307 7.61 -11.63 14.16
N LEU A 308 8.03 -11.60 12.90
CA LEU A 308 9.45 -11.74 12.54
C LEU A 308 10.28 -10.55 13.02
N ALA A 309 9.73 -9.33 12.96
CA ALA A 309 10.43 -8.14 13.45
C ALA A 309 10.77 -8.25 14.94
N ASP A 310 9.82 -8.69 15.75
CA ASP A 310 10.02 -8.87 17.20
C ASP A 310 11.04 -9.98 17.49
N LYS A 311 10.95 -11.10 16.76
CA LYS A 311 11.90 -12.22 16.90
C LYS A 311 13.33 -11.81 16.55
N PHE A 312 13.53 -11.03 15.48
CA PHE A 312 14.85 -10.54 15.11
C PHE A 312 15.38 -9.50 16.11
N ASP A 313 14.52 -8.63 16.61
CA ASP A 313 14.90 -7.63 17.62
C ASP A 313 15.35 -8.31 18.92
N ARG A 314 14.58 -9.31 19.42
CA ARG A 314 14.94 -10.14 20.57
C ARG A 314 16.28 -10.85 20.38
N LYS A 315 16.51 -11.44 19.20
CA LYS A 315 17.75 -12.17 18.91
C LYS A 315 18.97 -11.24 18.90
N ASN A 316 18.82 -10.00 18.45
CA ASN A 316 19.89 -9.01 18.47
C ASN A 316 20.15 -8.48 19.87
N LEU A 317 19.10 -8.22 20.65
CA LEU A 317 19.22 -7.79 22.05
C LEU A 317 19.88 -8.85 22.94
N ALA A 318 19.55 -10.14 22.72
CA ALA A 318 20.20 -11.25 23.41
C ALA A 318 21.70 -11.36 23.08
N LYS A 319 22.12 -11.02 21.84
CA LYS A 319 23.54 -10.95 21.45
C LYS A 319 24.26 -9.74 22.03
N GLU A 320 23.55 -8.64 22.24
CA GLU A 320 24.07 -7.39 22.83
C GLU A 320 24.06 -7.44 24.38
N GLY A 321 23.61 -8.53 25.01
CA GLY A 321 23.57 -8.70 26.47
C GLY A 321 22.45 -7.93 27.19
N ASN A 322 21.53 -7.29 26.45
CA ASN A 322 20.47 -6.44 26.99
C ASN A 322 19.13 -7.18 27.04
N ASN A 323 18.84 -7.87 28.15
CA ASN A 323 17.61 -8.67 28.33
C ASN A 323 16.47 -7.93 29.06
N GLU A 324 16.65 -6.67 29.48
CA GLU A 324 15.67 -5.95 30.30
C GLU A 324 14.35 -5.60 29.55
N LEU A 325 14.32 -5.70 28.22
CA LEU A 325 13.19 -5.21 27.42
C LEU A 325 11.93 -6.08 27.44
N PHE A 326 12.08 -7.37 27.79
CA PHE A 326 11.01 -8.35 27.69
C PHE A 326 10.86 -9.00 29.07
N GLY A 327 9.88 -8.53 29.85
CA GLY A 327 9.62 -8.90 31.24
C GLY A 327 9.21 -10.36 31.50
N THR A 328 9.89 -11.32 30.89
CA THR A 328 9.88 -12.74 31.20
C THR A 328 11.26 -13.28 30.85
N LYS A 329 11.95 -13.80 31.87
CA LYS A 329 13.14 -14.64 31.72
C LYS A 329 12.91 -15.58 30.53
N ILE A 330 13.80 -15.51 29.53
CA ILE A 330 14.00 -16.63 28.63
C ILE A 330 14.58 -17.72 29.53
N THR A 331 13.72 -18.57 30.10
CA THR A 331 14.17 -19.82 30.71
C THR A 331 14.77 -20.64 29.60
N GLY A 332 16.07 -20.89 29.72
CA GLY A 332 16.83 -21.66 28.76
C GLY A 332 16.26 -23.06 28.58
N SER A 333 16.44 -23.56 27.37
CA SER A 333 16.55 -24.97 27.05
C SER A 333 17.53 -25.08 25.90
#